data_AF-A0A661IGI3-F1
#
_entry.id   AF-A0A661IGI3-F1
#
_cell.length_a   1.000
_cell.length_b   1.000
_cell.length_c   1.000
_cell.angle_alpha   90.00
_cell.angle_beta   90.00
_cell.angle_gamma   90.00
#
_symmetry.space_group_name_H-M   'P 1'
#
loop_
_entity.id
_entity.type
_entity.pdbx_description
1 polymer ?
#
loop_
_entity_poly.entity_id
_entity_poly.type
_entity_poly.pdbx_seq_one_letter_code
_entity_poly.pdbx_strand_id
1 'polypeptide(L)'
;AGGMRVEETAGDLAVAVAILSSHLDRPLPSGMVVFGEVGLTGEVRGVGYGRERVAEAARLGFRRCLLPRNTARGIGSREVELVGIREVREVIKVLERGG
;
A
#
# COMPACT_ATOMS: atom_id res chain seq x y z
N ALA A 1 3.38 15.11 29.01
CA ALA A 1 2.09 15.06 28.28
C ALA A 1 2.37 15.44 26.83
N GLY A 2 2.21 14.52 25.89
CA GLY A 2 2.56 14.76 24.49
C GLY A 2 1.59 14.01 23.60
N GLY A 3 0.34 14.47 23.56
CA GLY A 3 -0.70 13.91 22.70
C GLY A 3 -0.43 14.31 21.26
N MET A 4 0.38 13.52 20.54
CA MET A 4 0.40 13.60 19.08
C MET A 4 -0.90 13.01 18.55
N ARG A 5 -1.79 13.87 18.05
CA ARG A 5 -2.93 13.44 17.24
C ARG A 5 -2.40 13.20 15.84
N VAL A 6 -2.18 11.93 15.49
CA VAL A 6 -1.76 11.53 14.16
C VAL A 6 -3.04 11.26 13.37
N GLU A 7 -3.50 12.25 12.61
CA GLU A 7 -4.52 12.04 11.57
C GLU A 7 -3.81 11.51 10.33
N GLU A 8 -4.01 10.23 10.00
CA GLU A 8 -3.27 9.53 8.96
C GLU A 8 -4.21 8.91 7.93
N THR A 9 -4.10 9.37 6.68
CA THR A 9 -4.87 8.83 5.52
C THR A 9 -4.19 7.63 4.87
N ALA A 10 -3.01 7.23 5.33
CA ALA A 10 -2.24 6.11 4.76
C ALA A 10 -2.92 4.75 4.90
N GLY A 11 -3.89 4.62 5.81
CA GLY A 11 -4.64 3.39 6.05
C GLY A 11 -5.75 3.11 5.05
N ASP A 12 -6.22 4.11 4.29
CA ASP A 12 -7.41 3.98 3.44
C ASP A 12 -7.26 2.85 2.42
N LEU A 13 -6.11 2.81 1.74
CA LEU A 13 -5.84 1.76 0.75
C LEU A 13 -5.77 0.38 1.41
N ALA A 14 -5.21 0.27 2.61
CA ALA A 14 -5.13 -1.02 3.32
C ALA A 14 -6.54 -1.55 3.65
N VAL A 15 -7.44 -0.67 4.09
CA VAL A 15 -8.86 -1.02 4.33
C VAL A 15 -9.55 -1.43 3.04
N ALA A 16 -9.41 -0.66 1.96
CA ALA A 16 -9.99 -0.98 0.66
C ALA A 16 -9.52 -2.35 0.14
N VAL A 17 -8.22 -2.63 0.27
CA VAL A 17 -7.63 -3.90 -0.15
C VAL A 17 -8.13 -5.07 0.71
N ALA A 18 -8.26 -4.89 2.03
CA ALA A 18 -8.80 -5.92 2.92
C ALA A 18 -10.24 -6.30 2.54
N ILE A 19 -11.09 -5.29 2.26
CA ILE A 19 -12.47 -5.50 1.80
C ILE A 19 -12.48 -6.23 0.46
N LEU A 20 -11.68 -5.80 -0.52
CA LEU A 20 -11.62 -6.44 -1.84
C LEU A 20 -11.11 -7.88 -1.76
N SER A 21 -10.09 -8.13 -0.94
CA SER A 21 -9.55 -9.48 -0.72
C SER A 21 -10.61 -10.42 -0.14
N SER A 22 -11.35 -9.96 0.88
CA SER A 22 -12.45 -10.72 1.47
C SER A 22 -13.62 -10.92 0.50
N HIS A 23 -14.00 -9.88 -0.25
CA HIS A 23 -15.12 -9.94 -1.18
C HIS A 23 -14.85 -10.86 -2.38
N LEU A 24 -13.61 -10.89 -2.85
CA LEU A 24 -13.18 -11.71 -4.00
C LEU A 24 -12.67 -13.09 -3.59
N ASP A 25 -12.65 -13.40 -2.29
CA ASP A 25 -12.08 -14.62 -1.70
C ASP A 25 -10.67 -14.94 -2.24
N ARG A 26 -9.82 -13.89 -2.32
CA ARG A 26 -8.46 -13.99 -2.84
C ARG A 26 -7.49 -13.36 -1.85
N PRO A 27 -6.54 -14.12 -1.29
CA PRO A 27 -5.58 -13.59 -0.34
C PRO A 27 -4.60 -12.64 -1.02
N LEU A 28 -4.07 -11.69 -0.25
CA LEU A 28 -2.92 -10.92 -0.68
C LEU A 28 -1.66 -11.79 -0.74
N PRO A 29 -0.71 -11.48 -1.65
CA PRO A 29 0.59 -12.13 -1.64
C PRO A 29 1.28 -11.98 -0.27
N SER A 30 1.77 -13.07 0.30
CA SER A 30 2.38 -13.04 1.66
C SER A 30 3.55 -12.06 1.75
N GLY A 31 3.73 -11.45 2.92
CA GLY A 31 4.79 -10.46 3.16
C GLY A 31 4.60 -9.16 2.39
N MET A 32 3.34 -8.78 2.12
CA MET A 32 2.97 -7.50 1.53
C MET A 32 2.53 -6.51 2.61
N VAL A 33 3.09 -5.29 2.56
CA VAL A 33 2.54 -4.13 3.28
C VAL A 33 1.78 -3.24 2.29
N VAL A 34 0.75 -2.55 2.78
CA VAL A 34 -0.12 -1.69 1.98
C VAL A 34 -0.21 -0.32 2.63
N PHE A 35 -0.04 0.75 1.87
CA PHE A 35 -0.32 2.10 2.35
C PHE A 35 -0.69 3.03 1.20
N GLY A 36 -1.52 4.04 1.48
CA GLY A 36 -1.94 5.04 0.51
C GLY A 36 -3.30 5.61 0.87
N GLU A 37 -3.56 6.83 0.40
CA GLU A 37 -4.86 7.47 0.54
C GLU A 37 -5.74 7.11 -0.66
N VAL A 38 -7.03 6.92 -0.41
CA VAL A 38 -8.03 6.61 -1.45
C VAL A 38 -8.97 7.79 -1.58
N GLY A 39 -8.97 8.43 -2.75
CA GLY A 39 -9.95 9.46 -3.06
C GLY A 39 -11.29 8.88 -3.47
N LEU A 40 -12.33 9.72 -3.46
CA LEU A 40 -13.70 9.30 -3.74
C LEU A 40 -13.91 8.81 -5.17
N THR A 41 -13.03 9.19 -6.11
CA THR A 41 -13.10 8.68 -7.49
C THR A 41 -12.36 7.34 -7.66
N GLY A 42 -11.81 6.81 -6.57
CA GLY A 42 -11.05 5.57 -6.53
C GLY A 42 -9.57 5.76 -6.87
N GLU A 43 -9.09 7.00 -6.98
CA GLU A 43 -7.69 7.30 -7.20
C GLU A 43 -6.85 7.03 -5.95
N VAL A 44 -5.61 6.60 -6.14
CA VAL A 44 -4.67 6.29 -5.06
C VAL A 44 -3.60 7.36 -5.00
N ARG A 45 -3.53 8.05 -3.85
CA ARG A 45 -2.73 9.26 -3.65
C ARG A 45 -1.57 9.02 -2.70
N GLY A 46 -0.50 9.79 -2.91
CA GLY A 46 0.68 9.79 -2.05
C GLY A 46 0.36 10.19 -0.62
N VAL A 47 1.09 9.64 0.34
CA VAL A 47 0.97 9.94 1.76
C VAL A 47 2.33 10.31 2.35
N GLY A 48 2.32 10.94 3.52
CA GLY A 48 3.53 11.33 4.23
C GLY A 48 4.46 10.15 4.53
N TYR A 49 5.76 10.42 4.48
CA TYR A 49 6.83 9.49 4.86
C TYR A 49 6.87 8.18 4.05
N GLY A 50 6.54 8.25 2.76
CA GLY A 50 6.51 7.06 1.90
C GLY A 50 7.85 6.32 1.82
N ARG A 51 8.98 7.05 1.82
CA ARG A 51 10.32 6.45 1.76
C ARG A 51 10.64 5.69 3.04
N GLU A 52 10.33 6.29 4.17
CA GLU A 52 10.55 5.77 5.51
C GLU A 52 9.71 4.51 5.74
N ARG A 53 8.45 4.50 5.28
CA ARG A 53 7.59 3.30 5.30
C ARG A 53 8.17 2.15 4.49
N VAL A 54 8.70 2.42 3.29
CA VAL A 54 9.34 1.40 2.45
C VAL A 54 10.61 0.87 3.12
N ALA A 55 11.43 1.74 3.69
CA ALA A 55 12.65 1.34 4.40
C ALA A 55 12.32 0.49 5.64
N GLU A 56 11.29 0.87 6.40
CA GLU A 56 10.85 0.11 7.57
C GLU A 56 10.24 -1.24 7.19
N ALA A 57 9.48 -1.29 6.08
CA ALA A 57 8.99 -2.54 5.53
C ALA A 57 10.14 -3.51 5.18
N ALA A 58 11.21 -2.99 4.57
CA ALA A 58 12.42 -3.76 4.27
C ALA A 58 13.06 -4.28 5.56
N ARG A 59 13.26 -3.40 6.54
CA ARG A 59 13.86 -3.71 7.85
C ARG A 59 13.10 -4.79 8.62
N LEU A 60 11.77 -4.82 8.50
CA LEU A 60 10.89 -5.80 9.13
C LEU A 60 10.75 -7.10 8.32
N GLY A 61 11.39 -7.22 7.16
CA GLY A 61 11.39 -8.42 6.34
C GLY A 61 10.16 -8.58 5.43
N PHE A 62 9.40 -7.50 5.18
CA PHE A 62 8.39 -7.52 4.12
C PHE A 62 9.06 -7.60 2.76
N ARG A 63 8.42 -8.32 1.84
CA ARG A 63 8.95 -8.56 0.49
C ARG A 63 8.35 -7.63 -0.56
N ARG A 64 7.15 -7.09 -0.27
CA ARG A 64 6.36 -6.28 -1.20
C ARG A 64 5.73 -5.08 -0.49
N CYS A 65 5.67 -3.95 -1.18
CA CYS A 65 4.88 -2.78 -0.80
C CYS A 65 3.86 -2.48 -1.90
N LEU A 66 2.57 -2.51 -1.58
CA LEU A 66 1.52 -1.95 -2.43
C LEU A 66 1.30 -0.49 -2.04
N LEU A 67 1.58 0.42 -2.96
CA LEU A 67 1.63 1.85 -2.67
C LEU A 67 1.23 2.71 -3.88
N PRO A 68 1.03 4.04 -3.71
CA PRO A 68 0.69 4.93 -4.80
C PRO A 68 1.81 4.94 -5.85
N ARG A 69 1.46 4.87 -7.13
CA ARG A 69 2.43 4.73 -8.23
C ARG A 69 3.45 5.87 -8.28
N ASN A 70 3.02 7.10 -7.98
CA ASN A 70 3.92 8.25 -7.97
C ASN A 70 4.94 8.14 -6.83
N THR A 71 4.51 7.66 -5.67
CA THR A 71 5.37 7.39 -4.51
C THR A 71 6.40 6.29 -4.85
N ALA A 72 5.95 5.18 -5.46
CA ALA A 72 6.84 4.10 -5.89
C ALA A 72 7.95 4.59 -6.85
N ARG A 73 7.59 5.42 -7.83
CA ARG A 73 8.53 6.00 -8.81
C ARG A 73 9.56 6.94 -8.17
N GLY A 74 9.19 7.66 -7.12
CA GLY A 74 10.05 8.64 -6.45
C GLY A 74 11.01 8.05 -5.41
N ILE A 75 10.75 6.84 -4.92
CA ILE A 75 11.56 6.20 -3.87
C ILE A 75 12.57 5.22 -4.45
N GLY A 76 12.09 4.26 -5.27
CA GLY A 76 12.89 3.11 -5.70
C GLY A 76 13.30 2.21 -4.51
N SER A 77 13.36 0.89 -4.71
CA SER A 77 13.87 -0.03 -3.67
C SER A 77 14.50 -1.25 -4.32
N ARG A 78 15.57 -1.77 -3.70
CA ARG A 78 16.23 -3.03 -4.07
C ARG A 78 15.89 -4.18 -3.13
N GLU A 79 15.41 -3.88 -1.93
CA GLU A 79 15.14 -4.85 -0.86
C GLU A 79 13.67 -5.29 -0.85
N VAL A 80 12.76 -4.41 -1.28
CA VAL A 80 11.32 -4.63 -1.29
C VAL A 80 10.79 -4.33 -2.69
N GLU A 81 9.98 -5.24 -3.23
CA GLU A 81 9.30 -5.02 -4.49
C GLU A 81 8.22 -3.93 -4.32
N LEU A 82 8.32 -2.87 -5.13
CA LEU A 82 7.36 -1.76 -5.12
C LEU A 82 6.26 -1.98 -6.15
N VAL A 83 5.05 -2.27 -5.67
CA VAL A 83 3.85 -2.47 -6.49
C VAL A 83 3.06 -1.15 -6.52
N GLY A 84 3.31 -0.33 -7.54
CA GLY A 84 2.70 1.00 -7.69
C GLY A 84 1.37 1.02 -8.43
N ILE A 85 0.27 1.42 -7.77
CA ILE A 85 -1.08 1.55 -8.37
C ILE A 85 -1.55 3.01 -8.45
N ARG A 86 -2.42 3.33 -9.42
CA ARG A 86 -3.04 4.67 -9.54
C ARG A 86 -4.49 4.68 -9.11
N GLU A 87 -5.17 3.55 -9.20
CA GLU A 87 -6.58 3.40 -8.83
C GLU A 87 -6.81 2.11 -8.05
N VAL A 88 -7.80 2.12 -7.15
CA VAL A 88 -8.17 0.96 -6.30
C VAL A 88 -8.53 -0.27 -7.14
N ARG A 89 -9.14 -0.09 -8.33
CA ARG A 89 -9.47 -1.22 -9.22
C ARG A 89 -8.25 -2.03 -9.66
N GLU A 90 -7.06 -1.43 -9.65
CA GLU A 90 -5.81 -2.14 -10.00
C GLU A 90 -5.43 -3.19 -8.94
N VAL A 91 -5.98 -3.12 -7.72
CA VAL A 91 -5.78 -4.13 -6.67
C VAL A 91 -6.23 -5.51 -7.12
N ILE A 92 -7.28 -5.60 -7.95
CA ILE A 92 -7.78 -6.89 -8.48
C ILE A 92 -6.66 -7.65 -9.19
N LYS A 93 -5.85 -6.94 -10.00
CA LYS A 93 -4.70 -7.52 -10.70
C LYS A 93 -3.58 -7.96 -9.75
N VAL A 94 -3.46 -7.32 -8.58
CA VAL A 94 -2.49 -7.71 -7.54
C VAL A 94 -2.95 -9.00 -6.87
N LEU A 95 -4.24 -9.14 -6.58
CA LEU A 95 -4.84 -10.33 -5.98
C LEU A 95 -4.82 -11.53 -6.94
N GLU A 96 -4.98 -11.30 -8.25
CA GLU A 96 -4.86 -12.36 -9.28
C GLU A 96 -3.46 -12.97 -9.40
N ARG A 97 -2.41 -12.19 -9.07
CA ARG A 97 -1.00 -12.62 -9.13
C ARG A 97 -0.52 -13.29 -7.85
N GLY A 98 -1.34 -13.30 -6.80
CA GLY A 98 -1.02 -13.85 -5.47
C GLY A 98 -1.51 -15.26 -5.22
N GLY A 99 -2.26 -15.85 -6.16
CA GLY A 99 -2.71 -17.24 -6.15
C GLY A 99 -1.74 -18.18 -6.86
#